data_AF-A0A7S3IDX6-F1
#
_entry.id   AF-A0A7S3IDX6-F1
#
_cell.length_a   1.000
_cell.length_b   1.000
_cell.length_c   1.000
_cell.angle_alpha   90.00
_cell.angle_beta   90.00
_cell.angle_gamma   90.00
#
_symmetry.space_group_name_H-M   'P 1'
#
loop_
_entity.id
_entity.type
_entity.pdbx_description
1 polymer ?
#
loop_
_entity_poly.entity_id
_entity_poly.type
_entity_poly.pdbx_seq_one_letter_code
_entity_poly.pdbx_strand_id
1 'polypeptide(L)'
;KKAVMKVSLGQGQGPKAEKMIEEGIKKGNWVVLQNCHLAVSWLGRLEKICEELPLQKPHRDFRLWLTSYPSPHFPVSILQNGVKMTNEPPMGLKSNLMQSYATDPISNKTWFDSSTQPKVFRKMLFGLCFFHAFIQERRLFGPLGWNIQYQFNESDLRISAKQLLIFIDEYPDKVPLDALNYLTGECNYGGRVTEDKDRRLMAVVLRDYYNENVYADDNYKFSPSGIYYAPKHTEFDGYLEYIKSLPQYPDPEVYGFHENAAITKNQNATDLALSTIMLTQQNAGGGGAGGSDDAMVIKLSDSILAEVPKKFDVKAAEKKYPVSYEQSMNTVLTQELSRFNGLIGTIRNSLEDLKKAIKGEVLLSSDLEAALNNLKNGQVPEMWLAVSYPSLKTLGGYIKDLLERLKWFQ
;
A
#
# COMPACT_ATOMS: atom_id res chain seq x y z
N LYS A 1 -24.36 -31.30 12.99
CA LYS A 1 -23.12 -30.52 12.71
C LYS A 1 -23.21 -29.99 11.29
N LYS A 2 -23.10 -28.68 11.07
CA LYS A 2 -23.05 -28.11 9.71
C LYS A 2 -21.74 -28.55 9.06
N ALA A 3 -21.78 -29.17 7.88
CA ALA A 3 -20.58 -29.56 7.18
C ALA A 3 -20.00 -28.34 6.43
N VAL A 4 -18.74 -28.03 6.72
CA VAL A 4 -17.98 -26.97 6.03
C VAL A 4 -17.04 -27.62 5.05
N MET A 5 -17.23 -27.32 3.77
CA MET A 5 -16.43 -27.81 2.66
C MET A 5 -15.54 -26.68 2.17
N LYS A 6 -14.22 -26.87 2.15
CA LYS A 6 -13.25 -25.84 1.75
C LYS A 6 -12.43 -26.28 0.54
N VAL A 7 -12.20 -25.38 -0.39
CA VAL A 7 -11.30 -25.59 -1.53
C VAL A 7 -10.51 -24.33 -1.79
N SER A 8 -9.19 -24.45 -1.91
CA SER A 8 -8.31 -23.36 -2.30
C SER A 8 -8.22 -23.34 -3.82
N LEU A 9 -8.66 -22.24 -4.42
CA LEU A 9 -8.65 -22.05 -5.85
C LEU A 9 -7.23 -21.77 -6.33
N GLY A 10 -6.89 -22.45 -7.41
CA GLY A 10 -5.63 -22.40 -8.13
C GLY A 10 -5.82 -23.05 -9.49
N GLN A 11 -4.73 -23.34 -10.19
CA GLN A 11 -4.81 -23.93 -11.53
C GLN A 11 -5.56 -25.27 -11.49
N GLY A 12 -6.63 -25.39 -12.28
CA GLY A 12 -7.43 -26.62 -12.42
C GLY A 12 -8.42 -26.94 -11.28
N GLN A 13 -8.56 -26.09 -10.26
CA GLN A 13 -9.49 -26.37 -9.13
C GLN A 13 -10.95 -25.97 -9.38
N GLY A 14 -11.23 -25.24 -10.47
CA GLY A 14 -12.58 -24.78 -10.84
C GLY A 14 -13.64 -25.89 -10.85
N PRO A 15 -13.46 -27.00 -11.59
CA PRO A 15 -14.45 -28.09 -11.66
C PRO A 15 -14.72 -28.74 -10.30
N LYS A 16 -13.73 -28.78 -9.41
CA LYS A 16 -13.91 -29.29 -8.04
C LYS A 16 -14.77 -28.34 -7.22
N ALA A 17 -14.55 -27.03 -7.35
CA ALA A 17 -15.36 -26.01 -6.71
C ALA A 17 -16.82 -26.07 -7.20
N GLU A 18 -17.07 -26.26 -8.50
CA GLU A 18 -18.42 -26.40 -9.06
C GLU A 18 -19.18 -27.57 -8.43
N LYS A 19 -18.57 -28.76 -8.40
CA LYS A 19 -19.17 -29.95 -7.75
C LYS A 19 -19.49 -29.71 -6.27
N MET A 20 -18.57 -29.05 -5.55
CA MET A 20 -18.78 -28.72 -4.14
C MET A 20 -19.94 -27.74 -3.94
N ILE A 21 -20.09 -26.76 -4.83
CA ILE A 21 -21.22 -25.82 -4.81
C ILE A 21 -22.53 -26.56 -5.07
N GLU A 22 -22.60 -27.38 -6.12
CA GLU A 22 -23.80 -28.17 -6.45
C GLU A 22 -24.22 -29.10 -5.29
N GLU A 23 -23.26 -29.78 -4.67
CA GLU A 23 -23.51 -30.59 -3.48
C GLU A 23 -23.95 -29.74 -2.30
N GLY A 24 -23.35 -28.56 -2.12
CA GLY A 24 -23.71 -27.62 -1.07
C GLY A 24 -25.14 -27.10 -1.21
N ILE A 25 -25.55 -26.77 -2.43
CA ILE A 25 -26.91 -26.30 -2.77
C ILE A 25 -27.95 -27.37 -2.39
N LYS A 26 -27.68 -28.64 -2.73
CA LYS A 26 -28.60 -29.76 -2.45
C LYS A 26 -28.65 -30.16 -0.98
N LYS A 27 -27.49 -30.22 -0.31
CA LYS A 27 -27.36 -30.74 1.07
C LYS A 27 -27.41 -29.66 2.16
N GLY A 28 -27.34 -28.38 1.81
CA GLY A 28 -27.30 -27.28 2.77
C GLY A 28 -25.95 -27.05 3.45
N ASN A 29 -24.85 -27.45 2.80
CA ASN A 29 -23.51 -27.31 3.35
C ASN A 29 -22.95 -25.89 3.17
N TRP A 30 -21.93 -25.56 3.96
CA TRP A 30 -21.20 -24.31 3.80
C TRP A 30 -20.00 -24.56 2.89
N VAL A 31 -19.88 -23.80 1.80
CA VAL A 31 -18.80 -23.93 0.83
C VAL A 31 -17.89 -22.71 0.95
N VAL A 32 -16.61 -22.94 1.21
CA VAL A 32 -15.59 -21.89 1.33
C VAL A 32 -14.61 -22.02 0.17
N LEU A 33 -14.67 -21.08 -0.77
CA LEU A 33 -13.70 -20.95 -1.85
C LEU A 33 -12.60 -19.99 -1.40
N GLN A 34 -11.38 -20.50 -1.30
CA GLN A 34 -10.22 -19.70 -0.91
C GLN A 34 -9.45 -19.20 -2.13
N ASN A 35 -8.78 -18.06 -2.00
CA ASN A 35 -7.90 -17.48 -3.02
C ASN A 35 -8.57 -17.23 -4.40
N CYS A 36 -9.81 -16.74 -4.44
CA CYS A 36 -10.54 -16.57 -5.70
C CYS A 36 -9.83 -15.69 -6.73
N HIS A 37 -9.13 -14.63 -6.29
CA HIS A 37 -8.29 -13.77 -7.13
C HIS A 37 -7.22 -14.51 -7.95
N LEU A 38 -6.79 -15.71 -7.53
CA LEU A 38 -5.80 -16.50 -8.28
C LEU A 38 -6.41 -17.26 -9.46
N ALA A 39 -7.74 -17.44 -9.49
CA ALA A 39 -8.44 -18.23 -10.50
C ALA A 39 -9.18 -17.34 -11.51
N VAL A 40 -8.48 -16.34 -12.08
CA VAL A 40 -9.06 -15.32 -12.97
C VAL A 40 -9.88 -15.92 -14.11
N SER A 41 -9.39 -16.96 -14.77
CA SER A 41 -10.09 -17.62 -15.88
C SER A 41 -11.41 -18.29 -15.48
N TRP A 42 -11.57 -18.64 -14.20
CA TRP A 42 -12.77 -19.29 -13.68
C TRP A 42 -13.78 -18.30 -13.07
N LEU A 43 -13.38 -17.05 -12.82
CA LEU A 43 -14.25 -16.05 -12.18
C LEU A 43 -15.52 -15.76 -12.99
N GLY A 44 -15.45 -15.74 -14.32
CA GLY A 44 -16.65 -15.58 -15.17
C GLY A 44 -17.61 -16.78 -15.11
N ARG A 45 -17.10 -17.98 -14.79
CA ARG A 45 -17.95 -19.16 -14.53
C ARG A 45 -18.58 -19.08 -13.14
N LEU A 46 -17.82 -18.64 -12.14
CA LEU A 46 -18.33 -18.37 -10.80
C LEU A 46 -19.47 -17.33 -10.82
N GLU A 47 -19.32 -16.27 -11.62
CA GLU A 47 -20.36 -15.26 -11.84
C GLU A 47 -21.67 -15.88 -12.33
N LYS A 48 -21.63 -16.68 -13.41
CA LYS A 48 -22.81 -17.39 -13.91
C LYS A 48 -23.46 -18.29 -12.86
N ILE A 49 -22.64 -19.03 -12.10
CA ILE A 49 -23.16 -19.89 -11.02
C ILE A 49 -23.90 -19.03 -9.99
N CYS A 50 -23.33 -17.90 -9.58
CA CYS A 50 -23.95 -16.98 -8.62
C CYS A 50 -25.25 -16.35 -9.14
N GLU A 51 -25.32 -16.02 -10.44
CA GLU A 51 -26.54 -15.49 -11.07
C GLU A 51 -27.65 -16.55 -11.18
N GLU A 52 -27.28 -17.82 -11.40
CA GLU A 52 -28.23 -18.93 -11.48
C GLU A 52 -28.70 -19.44 -10.12
N LEU A 53 -27.97 -19.17 -9.02
CA LEU A 53 -28.29 -19.63 -7.67
C LEU A 53 -29.77 -19.40 -7.26
N PRO A 54 -30.37 -18.21 -7.46
CA PRO A 54 -31.77 -17.98 -7.08
C PRO A 54 -32.76 -18.89 -7.83
N LEU A 55 -32.45 -19.26 -9.08
CA LEU A 55 -33.29 -20.15 -9.90
C LEU A 55 -33.23 -21.60 -9.41
N GLN A 56 -32.11 -22.00 -8.79
CA GLN A 56 -31.88 -23.37 -8.32
C GLN A 56 -32.57 -23.69 -6.98
N LYS A 57 -33.27 -22.73 -6.35
CA LYS A 57 -33.94 -22.88 -5.04
C LYS A 57 -33.04 -23.56 -3.99
N PRO A 58 -31.94 -22.92 -3.60
CA PRO A 58 -30.93 -23.53 -2.73
C PRO A 58 -31.49 -23.88 -1.36
N HIS A 59 -30.93 -24.90 -0.73
CA HIS A 59 -31.29 -25.28 0.63
C HIS A 59 -31.10 -24.10 1.60
N ARG A 60 -32.04 -23.89 2.54
CA ARG A 60 -32.06 -22.72 3.44
C ARG A 60 -30.76 -22.49 4.21
N ASP A 61 -30.07 -23.57 4.55
CA ASP A 61 -28.82 -23.55 5.33
C ASP A 61 -27.54 -23.41 4.48
N PHE A 62 -27.65 -23.46 3.15
CA PHE A 62 -26.52 -23.30 2.23
C PHE A 62 -25.89 -21.90 2.36
N ARG A 63 -24.56 -21.84 2.42
CA ARG A 63 -23.81 -20.58 2.40
C ARG A 63 -22.58 -20.74 1.50
N LEU A 64 -22.37 -19.79 0.60
CA LEU A 64 -21.16 -19.68 -0.22
C LEU A 64 -20.29 -18.55 0.33
N TRP A 65 -19.07 -18.90 0.75
CA TRP A 65 -18.06 -17.98 1.24
C TRP A 65 -16.93 -17.89 0.23
N LEU A 66 -16.57 -16.68 -0.14
CA LEU A 66 -15.47 -16.39 -1.07
C LEU A 66 -14.41 -15.60 -0.31
N THR A 67 -13.16 -16.08 -0.28
CA THR A 67 -12.04 -15.29 0.25
C THR A 67 -11.15 -14.85 -0.90
N SER A 68 -10.92 -13.55 -1.03
CA SER A 68 -10.14 -12.99 -2.12
C SER A 68 -9.44 -11.70 -1.69
N TYR A 69 -8.24 -11.43 -2.25
CA TYR A 69 -7.73 -10.07 -2.32
C TYR A 69 -8.53 -9.26 -3.36
N PRO A 70 -8.58 -7.92 -3.24
CA PRO A 70 -9.13 -7.05 -4.27
C PRO A 70 -8.44 -7.32 -5.61
N SER A 71 -9.23 -7.47 -6.67
CA SER A 71 -8.74 -7.70 -8.03
C SER A 71 -9.66 -7.02 -9.04
N PRO A 72 -9.11 -6.32 -10.06
CA PRO A 72 -9.92 -5.67 -11.10
C PRO A 72 -10.69 -6.70 -11.96
N HIS A 73 -10.27 -7.96 -11.96
CA HIS A 73 -10.95 -9.03 -12.68
C HIS A 73 -12.05 -9.71 -11.87
N PHE A 74 -12.24 -9.33 -10.60
CA PHE A 74 -13.26 -9.93 -9.76
C PHE A 74 -14.65 -9.47 -10.23
N PRO A 75 -15.61 -10.38 -10.47
CA PRO A 75 -16.89 -10.02 -11.09
C PRO A 75 -17.69 -9.02 -10.25
N VAL A 76 -18.09 -7.92 -10.89
CA VAL A 76 -18.82 -6.83 -10.24
C VAL A 76 -20.19 -7.29 -9.75
N SER A 77 -20.86 -8.18 -10.49
CA SER A 77 -22.15 -8.77 -10.12
C SER A 77 -22.11 -9.50 -8.76
N ILE A 78 -21.07 -10.31 -8.54
CA ILE A 78 -20.85 -11.02 -7.27
C ILE A 78 -20.61 -10.01 -6.15
N LEU A 79 -19.82 -8.97 -6.41
CA LEU A 79 -19.59 -7.92 -5.43
C LEU A 79 -20.88 -7.16 -5.13
N GLN A 80 -21.70 -6.80 -6.11
CA GLN A 80 -22.94 -6.06 -5.89
C GLN A 80 -23.97 -6.90 -5.10
N ASN A 81 -24.15 -8.16 -5.49
CA ASN A 81 -25.18 -9.04 -4.92
C ASN A 81 -24.73 -9.77 -3.63
N GLY A 82 -23.43 -9.80 -3.34
CA GLY A 82 -22.86 -10.46 -2.18
C GLY A 82 -22.82 -9.60 -0.91
N VAL A 83 -22.69 -10.27 0.24
CA VAL A 83 -22.31 -9.63 1.50
C VAL A 83 -20.77 -9.57 1.55
N LYS A 84 -20.24 -8.38 1.78
CA LYS A 84 -18.79 -8.11 1.79
C LYS A 84 -18.35 -7.93 3.24
N MET A 85 -17.32 -8.64 3.63
CA MET A 85 -16.64 -8.47 4.92
C MET A 85 -15.17 -8.23 4.62
N THR A 86 -14.65 -7.09 5.06
CA THR A 86 -13.22 -6.79 5.00
C THR A 86 -12.58 -7.25 6.30
N ASN A 87 -11.44 -7.92 6.19
CA ASN A 87 -10.59 -8.24 7.34
C ASN A 87 -9.35 -7.37 7.22
N GLU A 88 -9.32 -6.29 7.98
CA GLU A 88 -8.19 -5.38 8.03
C GLU A 88 -7.35 -5.69 9.28
N PRO A 89 -6.02 -5.59 9.21
CA PRO A 89 -5.21 -5.66 10.40
C PRO A 89 -5.63 -4.53 11.36
N PRO A 90 -5.56 -4.75 12.68
CA PRO A 90 -5.84 -3.71 13.64
C PRO A 90 -4.97 -2.48 13.38
N MET A 91 -5.55 -1.31 13.63
CA MET A 91 -4.82 -0.05 13.53
C MET A 91 -4.36 0.38 14.93
N GLY A 92 -3.12 0.86 14.99
CA GLY A 92 -2.49 1.40 16.18
C GLY A 92 -1.59 0.38 16.89
N LEU A 93 -0.48 0.89 17.40
CA LEU A 93 0.56 0.15 18.12
C LEU A 93 -0.02 -0.77 19.22
N LYS A 94 -0.94 -0.23 20.04
CA LYS A 94 -1.62 -0.96 21.11
C LYS A 94 -2.40 -2.17 20.59
N SER A 95 -3.19 -1.96 19.54
CA SER A 95 -4.03 -3.00 18.95
C SER A 95 -3.19 -4.12 18.31
N ASN A 96 -2.10 -3.76 17.63
CA ASN A 96 -1.14 -4.71 17.04
C ASN A 96 -0.41 -5.53 18.12
N LEU A 97 -0.03 -4.90 19.24
CA LEU A 97 0.55 -5.58 20.39
C LEU A 97 -0.44 -6.55 21.04
N MET A 98 -1.70 -6.12 21.26
CA MET A 98 -2.75 -6.99 21.78
C MET A 98 -2.99 -8.20 20.88
N GLN A 99 -3.01 -8.01 19.56
CA GLN A 99 -3.14 -9.12 18.61
C GLN A 99 -1.94 -10.07 18.69
N SER A 100 -0.73 -9.53 18.76
CA SER A 100 0.50 -10.34 18.88
C SER A 100 0.44 -11.28 20.09
N TYR A 101 -0.08 -10.80 21.22
CA TYR A 101 -0.27 -11.61 22.44
C TYR A 101 -1.51 -12.52 22.41
N ALA A 102 -2.48 -12.28 21.52
CA ALA A 102 -3.66 -13.12 21.34
C ALA A 102 -3.43 -14.30 20.37
N THR A 103 -2.38 -14.22 19.53
CA THR A 103 -2.09 -15.22 18.48
C THR A 103 -1.11 -16.30 18.96
N ASP A 104 -1.28 -17.53 18.45
CA ASP A 104 -0.35 -18.65 18.69
C ASP A 104 1.04 -18.36 18.09
N PRO A 105 2.15 -18.66 18.80
CA PRO A 105 2.23 -19.45 20.02
C PRO A 105 2.19 -18.62 21.32
N ILE A 106 2.20 -17.29 21.20
CA ILE A 106 2.38 -16.38 22.34
C ILE A 106 1.20 -16.47 23.32
N SER A 107 -0.02 -16.61 22.81
CA SER A 107 -1.22 -16.78 23.66
C SER A 107 -1.27 -18.09 24.44
N ASN A 108 -0.47 -19.08 24.06
CA ASN A 108 -0.39 -20.34 24.79
C ASN A 108 0.52 -20.18 26.02
N LYS A 109 -0.09 -20.12 27.20
CA LYS A 109 0.63 -19.98 28.48
C LYS A 109 1.69 -21.06 28.69
N THR A 110 1.45 -22.31 28.27
CA THR A 110 2.45 -23.38 28.43
C THR A 110 3.69 -23.16 27.56
N TRP A 111 3.51 -22.59 26.37
CA TRP A 111 4.63 -22.20 25.50
C TRP A 111 5.33 -20.96 26.04
N PHE A 112 4.58 -19.96 26.50
CA PHE A 112 5.12 -18.73 27.09
C PHE A 112 5.99 -18.99 28.33
N ASP A 113 5.65 -20.03 29.09
CA ASP A 113 6.37 -20.45 30.29
C ASP A 113 7.41 -21.58 30.02
N SER A 114 7.63 -21.97 28.76
CA SER A 114 8.46 -23.14 28.43
C SER A 114 9.97 -22.92 28.46
N SER A 115 10.44 -21.66 28.44
CA SER A 115 11.89 -21.36 28.36
C SER A 115 12.64 -21.69 29.65
N THR A 116 13.87 -22.17 29.48
CA THR A 116 14.86 -22.34 30.56
C THR A 116 15.31 -21.01 31.17
N GLN A 117 15.18 -19.89 30.43
CA GLN A 117 15.53 -18.54 30.87
C GLN A 117 14.33 -17.59 30.75
N PRO A 118 13.31 -17.70 31.61
CA PRO A 118 12.04 -17.01 31.46
C PRO A 118 12.16 -15.47 31.51
N LYS A 119 13.13 -14.93 32.26
CA LYS A 119 13.37 -13.47 32.32
C LYS A 119 13.81 -12.93 30.97
N VAL A 120 14.87 -13.51 30.40
CA VAL A 120 15.46 -13.08 29.14
C VAL A 120 14.49 -13.29 28.00
N PHE A 121 13.89 -14.49 27.92
CA PHE A 121 12.94 -14.85 26.88
C PHE A 121 11.73 -13.90 26.83
N ARG A 122 11.05 -13.69 27.96
CA ARG A 122 9.81 -12.88 27.96
C ARG A 122 10.07 -11.40 27.66
N LYS A 123 11.17 -10.82 28.16
CA LYS A 123 11.52 -9.42 27.87
C LYS A 123 11.91 -9.25 26.40
N MET A 124 12.70 -10.16 25.84
CA MET A 124 13.07 -10.15 24.41
C MET A 124 11.86 -10.43 23.51
N LEU A 125 10.95 -11.31 23.92
CA LEU A 125 9.70 -11.59 23.20
C LEU A 125 8.81 -10.35 23.15
N PHE A 126 8.70 -9.60 24.25
CA PHE A 126 8.00 -8.31 24.25
C PHE A 126 8.66 -7.33 23.28
N GLY A 127 10.00 -7.24 23.27
CA GLY A 127 10.75 -6.43 22.31
C GLY A 127 10.44 -6.80 20.86
N LEU A 128 10.39 -8.09 20.53
CA LEU A 128 10.01 -8.59 19.21
C LEU A 128 8.55 -8.22 18.83
N CYS A 129 7.60 -8.39 19.75
CA CYS A 129 6.21 -8.00 19.53
C CYS A 129 6.09 -6.49 19.30
N PHE A 130 6.84 -5.68 20.05
CA PHE A 130 6.87 -4.23 19.88
C PHE A 130 7.47 -3.85 18.54
N PHE A 131 8.60 -4.44 18.15
CA PHE A 131 9.20 -4.28 16.83
C PHE A 131 8.21 -4.62 15.72
N HIS A 132 7.49 -5.73 15.83
CA HIS A 132 6.48 -6.14 14.84
C HIS A 132 5.35 -5.10 14.69
N ALA A 133 4.81 -4.63 15.82
CA ALA A 133 3.78 -3.60 15.83
C ALA A 133 4.32 -2.25 15.29
N PHE A 134 5.57 -1.91 15.61
CA PHE A 134 6.26 -0.70 15.12
C PHE A 134 6.37 -0.70 13.60
N ILE A 135 6.90 -1.77 12.99
CA ILE A 135 7.13 -1.82 11.53
C ILE A 135 5.82 -1.84 10.73
N GLN A 136 4.76 -2.43 11.30
CA GLN A 136 3.41 -2.44 10.71
C GLN A 136 2.81 -1.03 10.67
N GLU A 137 2.87 -0.30 11.78
CA GLU A 137 2.34 1.07 11.87
C GLU A 137 3.18 2.08 11.08
N ARG A 138 4.49 1.87 11.01
CA ARG A 138 5.41 2.72 10.25
C ARG A 138 5.01 2.83 8.77
N ARG A 139 4.37 1.80 8.21
CA ARG A 139 3.84 1.81 6.83
C ARG A 139 2.80 2.90 6.58
N LEU A 140 2.06 3.33 7.60
CA LEU A 140 1.04 4.37 7.47
C LEU A 140 1.63 5.76 7.21
N PHE A 141 2.94 5.94 7.38
CA PHE A 141 3.65 7.20 7.12
C PHE A 141 4.16 7.32 5.67
N GLY A 142 3.79 6.40 4.79
CA GLY A 142 4.22 6.42 3.39
C GLY A 142 5.75 6.39 3.26
N PRO A 143 6.35 7.19 2.35
CA PRO A 143 7.80 7.23 2.12
C PRO A 143 8.65 7.65 3.33
N LEU A 144 8.09 8.35 4.32
CA LEU A 144 8.78 8.64 5.58
C LEU A 144 8.97 7.36 6.41
N GLY A 145 8.00 6.44 6.30
CA GLY A 145 8.01 5.13 6.91
C GLY A 145 8.95 4.16 6.23
N TRP A 146 8.55 3.81 5.01
CA TRP A 146 9.20 2.86 4.12
C TRP A 146 9.11 3.39 2.69
N ASN A 147 10.16 3.23 1.88
CA ASN A 147 10.09 3.59 0.47
C ASN A 147 9.04 2.75 -0.26
N ILE A 148 8.89 1.48 0.13
CA ILE A 148 7.89 0.56 -0.39
C ILE A 148 6.98 0.07 0.74
N GLN A 149 5.67 0.00 0.48
CA GLN A 149 4.69 -0.45 1.49
C GLN A 149 4.71 -1.98 1.65
N TYR A 150 5.67 -2.48 2.41
CA TYR A 150 5.80 -3.91 2.71
C TYR A 150 4.62 -4.44 3.54
N GLN A 151 4.28 -5.71 3.36
CA GLN A 151 3.27 -6.38 4.19
C GLN A 151 3.96 -7.38 5.11
N PHE A 152 4.05 -7.02 6.39
CA PHE A 152 4.56 -7.89 7.45
C PHE A 152 3.42 -8.69 8.07
N ASN A 153 3.56 -10.01 8.11
CA ASN A 153 2.51 -10.94 8.49
C ASN A 153 2.79 -11.58 9.86
N GLU A 154 1.75 -12.16 10.45
CA GLU A 154 1.86 -12.95 11.69
C GLU A 154 2.78 -14.16 11.55
N SER A 155 2.96 -14.69 10.32
CA SER A 155 3.91 -15.77 10.05
C SER A 155 5.35 -15.38 10.41
N ASP A 156 5.71 -14.11 10.14
CA ASP A 156 7.06 -13.59 10.34
C ASP A 156 7.33 -13.41 11.84
N LEU A 157 6.33 -12.93 12.58
CA LEU A 157 6.38 -12.88 14.05
C LEU A 157 6.48 -14.28 14.65
N ARG A 158 5.64 -15.22 14.18
CA ARG A 158 5.55 -16.58 14.71
C ARG A 158 6.86 -17.36 14.56
N ILE A 159 7.50 -17.28 13.40
CA ILE A 159 8.80 -17.95 13.21
C ILE A 159 9.89 -17.28 14.05
N SER A 160 9.91 -15.94 14.10
CA SER A 160 10.88 -15.18 14.89
C SER A 160 10.75 -15.48 16.40
N ALA A 161 9.52 -15.60 16.92
CA ALA A 161 9.26 -15.91 18.31
C ALA A 161 9.68 -17.34 18.69
N LYS A 162 9.48 -18.31 17.78
CA LYS A 162 9.96 -19.69 17.97
C LYS A 162 11.48 -19.78 17.92
N GLN A 163 12.11 -19.10 16.96
CA GLN A 163 13.57 -19.04 16.89
C GLN A 163 14.15 -18.37 18.13
N LEU A 164 13.56 -17.27 18.60
CA LEU A 164 13.97 -16.60 19.84
C LEU A 164 14.00 -17.59 21.02
N LEU A 165 12.94 -18.40 21.20
CA LEU A 165 12.90 -19.43 22.24
C LEU A 165 14.04 -20.44 22.08
N ILE A 166 14.21 -21.01 20.87
CA ILE A 166 15.24 -22.01 20.58
C ILE A 166 16.64 -21.47 20.93
N PHE A 167 16.98 -20.28 20.45
CA PHE A 167 18.32 -19.69 20.65
C PHE A 167 18.58 -19.30 22.11
N ILE A 168 17.56 -18.89 22.86
CA ILE A 168 17.74 -18.56 24.29
C ILE A 168 17.95 -19.82 25.13
N ASP A 169 17.29 -20.92 24.78
CA ASP A 169 17.42 -22.18 25.51
C ASP A 169 18.68 -22.97 25.10
N GLU A 170 19.13 -22.87 23.83
CA GLU A 170 20.35 -23.54 23.35
C GLU A 170 21.63 -22.86 23.84
N TYR A 171 21.60 -21.53 24.07
CA TYR A 171 22.76 -20.74 24.49
C TYR A 171 22.52 -20.06 25.86
N PRO A 172 22.55 -20.82 26.97
CA PRO A 172 22.22 -20.29 28.30
C PRO A 172 23.22 -19.24 28.81
N ASP A 173 24.50 -19.36 28.45
CA ASP A 173 25.57 -18.50 28.98
C ASP A 173 25.59 -17.10 28.38
N LYS A 174 25.18 -16.96 27.11
CA LYS A 174 25.17 -15.69 26.40
C LYS A 174 24.13 -15.69 25.29
N VAL A 175 23.24 -14.69 25.33
CA VAL A 175 22.25 -14.49 24.27
C VAL A 175 22.95 -14.16 22.94
N PRO A 176 22.74 -14.95 21.88
CA PRO A 176 23.41 -14.75 20.59
C PRO A 176 22.72 -13.63 19.79
N LEU A 177 22.88 -12.38 20.26
CA LEU A 177 22.21 -11.21 19.70
C LEU A 177 22.54 -10.95 18.23
N ASP A 178 23.78 -11.20 17.80
CA ASP A 178 24.15 -11.04 16.39
C ASP A 178 23.38 -12.00 15.48
N ALA A 179 23.24 -13.26 15.91
CA ALA A 179 22.48 -14.27 15.20
C ALA A 179 20.97 -13.94 15.21
N LEU A 180 20.42 -13.52 16.35
CA LEU A 180 19.02 -13.13 16.47
C LEU A 180 18.68 -11.91 15.61
N ASN A 181 19.55 -10.89 15.59
CA ASN A 181 19.42 -9.71 14.75
C ASN A 181 19.48 -10.07 13.27
N TYR A 182 20.42 -10.95 12.87
CA TYR A 182 20.53 -11.42 11.49
C TYR A 182 19.32 -12.25 11.07
N LEU A 183 18.92 -13.26 11.84
CA LEU A 183 17.79 -14.14 11.49
C LEU A 183 16.47 -13.36 11.43
N THR A 184 16.23 -12.47 12.39
CA THR A 184 14.99 -11.70 12.43
C THR A 184 15.01 -10.59 11.37
N GLY A 185 16.07 -9.78 11.32
CA GLY A 185 16.19 -8.63 10.44
C GLY A 185 16.42 -9.00 8.97
N GLU A 186 17.30 -9.94 8.68
CA GLU A 186 17.73 -10.27 7.31
C GLU A 186 16.94 -11.44 6.72
N CYS A 187 16.68 -12.49 7.51
CA CYS A 187 16.01 -13.70 6.98
C CYS A 187 14.48 -13.61 7.07
N ASN A 188 13.94 -13.36 8.25
CA ASN A 188 12.49 -13.44 8.47
C ASN A 188 11.75 -12.21 7.92
N TYR A 189 12.10 -11.02 8.39
CA TYR A 189 11.51 -9.77 7.91
C TYR A 189 12.22 -9.26 6.65
N GLY A 190 13.54 -9.42 6.56
CA GLY A 190 14.38 -8.96 5.43
C GLY A 190 14.08 -9.63 4.12
N GLY A 191 13.60 -10.89 4.14
CA GLY A 191 13.12 -11.56 2.92
C GLY A 191 11.96 -10.85 2.22
N ARG A 192 11.25 -9.93 2.91
CA ARG A 192 10.19 -9.10 2.32
C ARG A 192 10.66 -7.74 1.85
N VAL A 193 11.80 -7.27 2.34
CA VAL A 193 12.30 -5.92 2.11
C VAL A 193 13.23 -5.95 0.92
N THR A 194 12.79 -5.35 -0.18
CA THR A 194 13.51 -5.36 -1.46
C THR A 194 14.50 -4.21 -1.60
N GLU A 195 14.30 -3.10 -0.88
CA GLU A 195 15.09 -1.88 -1.03
C GLU A 195 16.20 -1.80 0.02
N ASP A 196 17.43 -1.53 -0.40
CA ASP A 196 18.61 -1.54 0.48
C ASP A 196 18.52 -0.54 1.64
N LYS A 197 17.94 0.64 1.39
CA LYS A 197 17.76 1.68 2.42
C LYS A 197 16.73 1.25 3.47
N ASP A 198 15.64 0.63 3.04
CA ASP A 198 14.62 0.11 3.95
C ASP A 198 15.18 -1.07 4.74
N ARG A 199 15.98 -1.94 4.12
CA ARG A 199 16.66 -3.05 4.80
C ARG A 199 17.60 -2.55 5.87
N ARG A 200 18.41 -1.52 5.56
CA ARG A 200 19.28 -0.86 6.55
C ARG A 200 18.47 -0.25 7.70
N LEU A 201 17.39 0.47 7.40
CA LEU A 201 16.53 1.08 8.42
C LEU A 201 15.97 0.00 9.35
N MET A 202 15.45 -1.09 8.80
CA MET A 202 14.89 -2.18 9.57
C MET A 202 15.94 -2.84 10.47
N ALA A 203 17.16 -3.07 9.97
CA ALA A 203 18.25 -3.62 10.76
C ALA A 203 18.67 -2.69 11.92
N VAL A 204 18.65 -1.37 11.71
CA VAL A 204 18.93 -0.39 12.76
C VAL A 204 17.83 -0.39 13.81
N VAL A 205 16.56 -0.31 13.38
CA VAL A 205 15.39 -0.30 14.28
C VAL A 205 15.34 -1.59 15.11
N LEU A 206 15.64 -2.75 14.51
CA LEU A 206 15.61 -4.02 15.24
C LEU A 206 16.61 -4.03 16.41
N ARG A 207 17.78 -3.40 16.26
CA ARG A 207 18.80 -3.34 17.32
C ARG A 207 18.33 -2.57 18.56
N ASP A 208 17.37 -1.67 18.42
CA ASP A 208 16.77 -0.96 19.57
C ASP A 208 15.90 -1.89 20.43
N TYR A 209 15.43 -3.00 19.86
CA TYR A 209 14.61 -4.02 20.53
C TYR A 209 15.36 -5.32 20.84
N TYR A 210 16.42 -5.63 20.09
CA TYR A 210 17.30 -6.77 20.29
C TYR A 210 18.70 -6.31 20.70
N ASN A 211 18.82 -5.94 21.97
CA ASN A 211 20.08 -5.57 22.62
C ASN A 211 20.12 -6.09 24.07
N GLU A 212 21.30 -6.02 24.68
CA GLU A 212 21.51 -6.50 26.05
C GLU A 212 20.69 -5.71 27.09
N ASN A 213 20.49 -4.41 26.86
CA ASN A 213 19.77 -3.55 27.80
C ASN A 213 18.30 -3.93 27.94
N VAL A 214 17.67 -4.48 26.89
CA VAL A 214 16.25 -4.88 26.93
C VAL A 214 15.97 -5.91 28.03
N TYR A 215 16.87 -6.86 28.27
CA TYR A 215 16.69 -7.85 29.33
C TYR A 215 17.51 -7.54 30.60
N ALA A 216 18.63 -6.82 30.48
CA ALA A 216 19.48 -6.45 31.62
C ALA A 216 18.94 -5.26 32.42
N ASP A 217 18.40 -4.23 31.76
CA ASP A 217 17.85 -3.04 32.39
C ASP A 217 16.32 -3.10 32.45
N ASP A 218 15.78 -2.95 33.66
CA ASP A 218 14.33 -2.94 33.92
C ASP A 218 13.69 -1.56 33.66
N ASN A 219 14.49 -0.54 33.38
CA ASN A 219 14.06 0.81 33.03
C ASN A 219 14.36 1.17 31.56
N TYR A 220 14.71 0.19 30.73
CA TYR A 220 15.03 0.42 29.32
C TYR A 220 13.80 0.94 28.57
N LYS A 221 13.93 2.12 27.97
CA LYS A 221 12.87 2.82 27.24
C LYS A 221 13.05 2.64 25.74
N PHE A 222 11.96 2.36 25.05
CA PHE A 222 11.92 2.28 23.58
C PHE A 222 11.70 3.64 22.93
N SER A 223 11.07 4.59 23.64
CA SER A 223 10.81 5.95 23.13
C SER A 223 11.40 7.04 24.02
N PRO A 224 11.69 8.23 23.45
CA PRO A 224 12.11 9.41 24.22
C PRO A 224 11.08 9.86 25.28
N SER A 225 9.77 9.77 25.01
CA SER A 225 8.73 10.10 26.01
C SER A 225 8.80 9.24 27.28
N GLY A 226 9.38 8.05 27.20
CA GLY A 226 9.39 7.09 28.30
C GLY A 226 8.04 6.43 28.61
N ILE A 227 7.02 6.68 27.79
CA ILE A 227 5.73 5.97 27.85
C ILE A 227 5.91 4.53 27.35
N TYR A 228 6.74 4.35 26.32
CA TYR A 228 7.01 3.06 25.71
C TYR A 228 8.35 2.52 26.21
N TYR A 229 8.31 1.45 26.98
CA TYR A 229 9.45 0.78 27.59
C TYR A 229 9.31 -0.74 27.58
N ALA A 230 10.41 -1.44 27.87
CA ALA A 230 10.44 -2.87 28.10
C ALA A 230 9.87 -3.19 29.49
N PRO A 231 8.72 -3.88 29.61
CA PRO A 231 8.14 -4.17 30.91
C PRO A 231 9.09 -4.98 31.80
N LYS A 232 8.97 -4.77 33.11
CA LYS A 232 9.63 -5.62 34.10
C LYS A 232 9.20 -7.07 33.90
N HIS A 233 10.03 -8.00 34.34
CA HIS A 233 9.68 -9.42 34.25
C HIS A 233 8.42 -9.71 35.07
N THR A 234 7.34 -10.06 34.38
CA THR A 234 6.06 -10.45 34.98
C THR A 234 5.53 -11.75 34.36
N GLU A 235 4.39 -12.20 34.87
CA GLU A 235 3.55 -13.20 34.20
C GLU A 235 2.89 -12.62 32.94
N PHE A 236 2.30 -13.49 32.14
CA PHE A 236 1.61 -13.16 30.89
C PHE A 236 0.59 -12.02 31.06
N ASP A 237 -0.21 -12.08 32.12
CA ASP A 237 -1.27 -11.10 32.37
C ASP A 237 -0.71 -9.71 32.71
N GLY A 238 0.48 -9.62 33.31
CA GLY A 238 1.17 -8.35 33.56
C GLY A 238 1.63 -7.64 32.27
N TYR A 239 2.07 -8.39 31.26
CA TYR A 239 2.37 -7.81 29.95
C TYR A 239 1.10 -7.28 29.26
N LEU A 240 -0.02 -8.00 29.38
CA LEU A 240 -1.30 -7.54 28.84
C LEU A 240 -1.82 -6.28 29.54
N GLU A 241 -1.65 -6.17 30.86
CA GLU A 241 -1.99 -4.96 31.61
C GLU A 241 -1.18 -3.75 31.15
N TYR A 242 0.13 -3.93 30.93
CA TYR A 242 0.96 -2.88 30.36
C TYR A 242 0.48 -2.47 28.97
N ILE A 243 0.22 -3.42 28.06
CA ILE A 243 -0.29 -3.09 26.72
C ILE A 243 -1.63 -2.34 26.80
N LYS A 244 -2.52 -2.72 27.73
CA LYS A 244 -3.80 -2.02 27.97
C LYS A 244 -3.61 -0.61 28.50
N SER A 245 -2.53 -0.33 29.23
CA SER A 245 -2.20 1.01 29.74
C SER A 245 -1.70 1.97 28.65
N LEU A 246 -1.25 1.46 27.50
CA LEU A 246 -0.73 2.29 26.42
C LEU A 246 -1.80 3.22 25.81
N PRO A 247 -1.40 4.40 25.31
CA PRO A 247 -2.28 5.31 24.57
C PRO A 247 -2.89 4.65 23.33
N GLN A 248 -4.15 4.96 23.04
CA GLN A 248 -4.83 4.49 21.83
C GLN A 248 -4.24 5.13 20.56
N TYR A 249 -3.88 6.41 20.65
CA TYR A 249 -3.29 7.19 19.57
C TYR A 249 -1.84 7.52 19.96
N PRO A 250 -0.85 6.78 19.44
CA PRO A 250 0.55 7.05 19.73
C PRO A 250 1.04 8.29 18.98
N ASP A 251 1.87 9.09 19.64
CA ASP A 251 2.59 10.20 19.00
C ASP A 251 3.65 9.69 18.01
N PRO A 252 3.98 10.43 16.93
CA PRO A 252 4.94 9.99 15.92
C PRO A 252 6.34 9.68 16.45
N GLU A 253 6.69 10.22 17.62
CA GLU A 253 7.97 9.98 18.28
C GLU A 253 8.21 8.51 18.64
N VAL A 254 7.16 7.71 18.89
CA VAL A 254 7.32 6.26 19.12
C VAL A 254 7.86 5.56 17.89
N TYR A 255 7.62 6.13 16.71
CA TYR A 255 8.13 5.65 15.43
C TYR A 255 9.43 6.36 15.04
N GLY A 256 10.04 7.16 15.92
CA GLY A 256 11.24 7.94 15.60
C GLY A 256 10.98 9.06 14.58
N PHE A 257 9.75 9.58 14.51
CA PHE A 257 9.40 10.72 13.66
C PHE A 257 9.20 12.01 14.43
N HIS A 258 9.41 13.12 13.73
CA HIS A 258 8.98 14.44 14.18
C HIS A 258 7.45 14.57 14.10
N GLU A 259 6.85 15.45 14.90
CA GLU A 259 5.39 15.71 14.93
C GLU A 259 4.80 16.02 13.55
N ASN A 260 5.58 16.68 12.68
CA ASN A 260 5.20 16.97 11.29
C ASN A 260 4.83 15.72 10.48
N ALA A 261 5.35 14.54 10.83
CA ALA A 261 4.99 13.29 10.16
C ALA A 261 3.51 12.92 10.40
N ALA A 262 2.93 13.28 11.56
CA ALA A 262 1.49 13.12 11.78
C ALA A 262 0.68 13.97 10.80
N ILE A 263 1.13 15.20 10.55
CA ILE A 263 0.46 16.13 9.61
C ILE A 263 0.45 15.51 8.21
N THR A 264 1.60 15.05 7.72
CA THR A 264 1.70 14.40 6.40
C THR A 264 0.84 13.12 6.32
N LYS A 265 0.85 12.28 7.36
CA LYS A 265 -0.01 11.09 7.43
C LYS A 265 -1.49 11.46 7.32
N ASN A 266 -1.93 12.46 8.08
CA ASN A 266 -3.31 12.91 8.09
C ASN A 266 -3.73 13.59 6.78
N GLN A 267 -2.82 14.34 6.15
CA GLN A 267 -3.02 14.91 4.80
C GLN A 267 -3.24 13.80 3.77
N ASN A 268 -2.34 12.80 3.71
CA ASN A 268 -2.48 11.67 2.78
C ASN A 268 -3.80 10.91 2.97
N ALA A 269 -4.21 10.68 4.22
CA ALA A 269 -5.48 10.02 4.52
C ALA A 269 -6.69 10.87 4.09
N THR A 270 -6.59 12.18 4.27
CA THR A 270 -7.62 13.14 3.83
C THR A 270 -7.71 13.18 2.31
N ASP A 271 -6.58 13.24 1.61
CA ASP A 271 -6.52 13.25 0.14
C ASP A 271 -7.09 11.96 -0.45
N LEU A 272 -6.78 10.81 0.16
CA LEU A 272 -7.40 9.52 -0.22
C LEU A 272 -8.92 9.54 0.01
N ALA A 273 -9.38 10.06 1.14
CA ALA A 273 -10.81 10.15 1.43
C ALA A 273 -11.53 11.08 0.42
N LEU A 274 -10.98 12.26 0.17
CA LEU A 274 -11.56 13.25 -0.75
C LEU A 274 -11.55 12.75 -2.21
N SER A 275 -10.44 12.15 -2.66
CA SER A 275 -10.37 11.55 -4.00
C SER A 275 -11.34 10.37 -4.14
N THR A 276 -11.51 9.55 -3.10
CA THR A 276 -12.51 8.47 -3.11
C THR A 276 -13.93 9.03 -3.18
N ILE A 277 -14.25 10.09 -2.41
CA ILE A 277 -15.54 10.77 -2.48
C ILE A 277 -15.78 11.31 -3.88
N MET A 278 -14.77 11.93 -4.50
CA MET A 278 -14.83 12.44 -5.86
C MET A 278 -15.14 11.35 -6.89
N LEU A 279 -14.57 10.15 -6.75
CA LEU A 279 -14.90 8.99 -7.60
C LEU A 279 -16.33 8.49 -7.42
N THR A 280 -16.90 8.65 -6.22
CA THR A 280 -18.30 8.27 -5.92
C THR A 280 -19.32 9.36 -6.24
N GLN A 281 -18.86 10.59 -6.45
CA GLN A 281 -19.70 11.66 -6.92
C GLN A 281 -20.15 11.25 -8.32
N GLN A 282 -21.39 10.75 -8.41
CA GLN A 282 -22.01 10.49 -9.69
C GLN A 282 -21.82 11.76 -10.51
N ASN A 283 -21.32 11.60 -11.74
CA ASN A 283 -21.74 12.46 -12.83
C ASN A 283 -23.27 12.32 -12.87
N ALA A 284 -23.98 13.04 -12.00
CA ALA A 284 -25.39 13.36 -12.17
C ALA A 284 -25.49 14.35 -13.35
N GLY A 285 -24.88 13.98 -14.48
CA GLY A 285 -25.12 14.54 -15.80
C GLY A 285 -26.41 13.94 -16.32
N GLY A 286 -27.51 14.13 -15.58
CA GLY A 286 -28.79 14.34 -16.24
C GLY A 286 -28.62 15.54 -17.16
N GLY A 287 -28.93 15.35 -18.44
CA GLY A 287 -28.56 16.25 -19.52
C GLY A 287 -28.83 17.74 -19.25
N GLY A 288 -27.90 18.59 -19.72
CA GLY A 288 -28.16 20.02 -19.92
C GLY A 288 -27.10 21.01 -19.44
N ALA A 289 -26.09 20.59 -18.65
CA ALA A 289 -25.14 21.52 -18.01
C ALA A 289 -23.69 21.50 -18.55
N GLY A 290 -23.40 20.81 -19.66
CA GLY A 290 -22.03 20.69 -20.20
C GLY A 290 -21.38 22.01 -20.67
N GLY A 291 -22.17 23.05 -20.94
CA GLY A 291 -21.66 24.31 -21.49
C GLY A 291 -20.76 25.12 -20.54
N SER A 292 -20.96 25.00 -19.22
CA SER A 292 -20.17 25.70 -18.20
C SER A 292 -18.74 25.15 -18.11
N ASP A 293 -18.66 23.83 -17.96
CA ASP A 293 -17.41 23.16 -17.63
C ASP A 293 -16.51 23.04 -18.86
N ASP A 294 -17.12 22.81 -20.02
CA ASP A 294 -16.38 22.76 -21.29
C ASP A 294 -15.84 24.15 -21.66
N ALA A 295 -16.60 25.22 -21.39
CA ALA A 295 -16.10 26.59 -21.56
C ALA A 295 -14.96 26.92 -20.58
N MET A 296 -15.00 26.40 -19.35
CA MET A 296 -13.92 26.54 -18.39
C MET A 296 -12.65 25.81 -18.86
N VAL A 297 -12.78 24.58 -19.37
CA VAL A 297 -11.64 23.82 -19.90
C VAL A 297 -11.05 24.50 -21.14
N ILE A 298 -11.88 25.09 -22.02
CA ILE A 298 -11.37 25.88 -23.15
C ILE A 298 -10.54 27.07 -22.65
N LYS A 299 -11.05 27.85 -21.69
CA LYS A 299 -10.31 28.99 -21.11
C LYS A 299 -9.00 28.56 -20.46
N LEU A 300 -9.01 27.44 -19.73
CA LEU A 300 -7.82 26.88 -19.12
C LEU A 300 -6.81 26.43 -20.19
N SER A 301 -7.29 25.76 -21.24
CA SER A 301 -6.47 25.34 -22.38
C SER A 301 -5.83 26.54 -23.07
N ASP A 302 -6.58 27.63 -23.27
CA ASP A 302 -6.06 28.87 -23.86
C ASP A 302 -4.99 29.53 -22.98
N SER A 303 -5.20 29.57 -21.66
CA SER A 303 -4.21 30.08 -20.71
C SER A 303 -2.90 29.27 -20.76
N ILE A 304 -3.00 27.94 -20.74
CA ILE A 304 -1.83 27.05 -20.80
C ILE A 304 -1.13 27.18 -22.16
N LEU A 305 -1.86 27.23 -23.27
CA LEU A 305 -1.29 27.40 -24.61
C LEU A 305 -0.57 28.74 -24.81
N ALA A 306 -1.00 29.79 -24.08
CA ALA A 306 -0.38 31.11 -24.10
C ALA A 306 0.91 31.15 -23.25
N GLU A 307 0.94 30.46 -22.10
CA GLU A 307 2.11 30.42 -21.22
C GLU A 307 3.20 29.45 -21.70
N VAL A 308 2.82 28.30 -22.28
CA VAL A 308 3.78 27.30 -22.73
C VAL A 308 4.55 27.81 -23.97
N PRO A 309 5.89 27.99 -23.87
CA PRO A 309 6.68 28.55 -24.95
C PRO A 309 6.70 27.65 -26.19
N LYS A 310 7.13 28.22 -27.31
CA LYS A 310 7.35 27.46 -28.55
C LYS A 310 8.50 26.47 -28.36
N LYS A 311 8.51 25.43 -29.20
CA LYS A 311 9.59 24.43 -29.24
C LYS A 311 10.95 25.11 -29.37
N PHE A 312 11.95 24.61 -28.64
CA PHE A 312 13.33 25.03 -28.76
C PHE A 312 13.90 24.65 -30.13
N ASP A 313 14.80 25.49 -30.67
CA ASP A 313 15.55 25.17 -31.86
C ASP A 313 16.73 24.25 -31.52
N VAL A 314 16.49 22.93 -31.61
CA VAL A 314 17.50 21.90 -31.34
C VAL A 314 18.70 22.03 -32.29
N LYS A 315 18.49 22.45 -33.54
CA LYS A 315 19.58 22.58 -34.52
C LYS A 315 20.50 23.75 -34.19
N ALA A 316 19.93 24.87 -33.72
CA ALA A 316 20.71 25.98 -33.21
C ALA A 316 21.50 25.59 -31.96
N ALA A 317 20.90 24.80 -31.06
CA ALA A 317 21.57 24.29 -29.87
C ALA A 317 22.71 23.33 -30.22
N GLU A 318 22.52 22.39 -31.16
CA GLU A 318 23.56 21.47 -31.66
C GLU A 318 24.72 22.22 -32.31
N LYS A 319 24.45 23.31 -33.02
CA LYS A 319 25.50 24.15 -33.63
C LYS A 319 26.30 24.93 -32.58
N LYS A 320 25.65 25.39 -31.51
CA LYS A 320 26.28 26.15 -30.42
C LYS A 320 27.02 25.26 -29.43
N TYR A 321 26.51 24.05 -29.20
CA TYR A 321 27.04 23.05 -28.27
C TYR A 321 27.23 21.73 -29.02
N PRO A 322 28.29 21.61 -29.83
CA PRO A 322 28.53 20.39 -30.60
C PRO A 322 28.87 19.22 -29.69
N VAL A 323 28.56 18.02 -30.19
CA VAL A 323 28.92 16.76 -29.54
C VAL A 323 30.45 16.67 -29.51
N SER A 324 31.01 16.78 -28.31
CA SER A 324 32.44 16.65 -28.07
C SER A 324 32.68 15.57 -27.02
N TYR A 325 33.72 14.77 -27.23
CA TYR A 325 34.14 13.77 -26.25
C TYR A 325 34.53 14.40 -24.91
N GLU A 326 35.06 15.64 -24.93
CA GLU A 326 35.50 16.37 -23.75
C GLU A 326 34.35 17.06 -22.99
N GLN A 327 33.17 17.22 -23.61
CA GLN A 327 31.99 17.84 -23.00
C GLN A 327 30.72 17.01 -23.25
N SER A 328 30.57 15.95 -22.46
CA SER A 328 29.40 15.04 -22.50
C SER A 328 28.07 15.73 -22.19
N MET A 329 28.08 16.85 -21.46
CA MET A 329 26.87 17.62 -21.13
C MET A 329 26.21 18.26 -22.35
N ASN A 330 26.96 18.54 -23.43
CA ASN A 330 26.39 19.10 -24.66
C ASN A 330 25.40 18.13 -25.31
N THR A 331 25.74 16.84 -25.31
CA THR A 331 24.87 15.76 -25.80
C THR A 331 23.63 15.58 -24.92
N VAL A 332 23.78 15.69 -23.59
CA VAL A 332 22.63 15.60 -22.67
C VAL A 332 21.68 16.77 -22.88
N LEU A 333 22.22 17.99 -23.04
CA LEU A 333 21.42 19.18 -23.30
C LEU A 333 20.57 19.04 -24.58
N THR A 334 21.16 18.61 -25.69
CA THR A 334 20.42 18.45 -26.96
C THR A 334 19.36 17.35 -26.88
N GLN A 335 19.65 16.25 -26.18
CA GLN A 335 18.68 15.19 -25.92
C GLN A 335 17.52 15.66 -25.04
N GLU A 336 17.80 16.36 -23.93
CA GLU A 336 16.78 16.89 -23.05
C GLU A 336 15.90 17.93 -23.76
N LEU A 337 16.48 18.85 -24.53
CA LEU A 337 15.73 19.79 -25.36
C LEU A 337 14.79 19.07 -26.35
N SER A 338 15.23 17.96 -26.94
CA SER A 338 14.40 17.13 -27.81
C SER A 338 13.23 16.48 -27.05
N ARG A 339 13.48 15.97 -25.84
CA ARG A 339 12.43 15.39 -24.97
C ARG A 339 11.41 16.43 -24.52
N PHE A 340 11.85 17.61 -24.07
CA PHE A 340 10.96 18.72 -23.72
C PHE A 340 10.18 19.22 -24.94
N ASN A 341 10.76 19.24 -26.13
CA ASN A 341 10.04 19.55 -27.36
C ASN A 341 8.95 18.52 -27.69
N GLY A 342 9.21 17.23 -27.41
CA GLY A 342 8.21 16.17 -27.47
C GLY A 342 7.05 16.46 -26.52
N LEU A 343 7.34 16.72 -25.25
CA LEU A 343 6.34 17.07 -24.23
C LEU A 343 5.53 18.31 -24.59
N ILE A 344 6.19 19.41 -24.98
CA ILE A 344 5.51 20.65 -25.44
C ILE A 344 4.62 20.33 -26.64
N GLY A 345 5.10 19.51 -27.58
CA GLY A 345 4.31 19.07 -28.72
C GLY A 345 3.04 18.33 -28.30
N THR A 346 3.16 17.33 -27.41
CA THR A 346 2.03 16.57 -26.90
C THR A 346 1.03 17.45 -26.16
N ILE A 347 1.49 18.35 -25.28
CA ILE A 347 0.62 19.28 -24.54
C ILE A 347 -0.12 20.20 -25.51
N ARG A 348 0.59 20.85 -26.45
CA ARG A 348 -0.04 21.78 -27.38
C ARG A 348 -1.05 21.10 -28.29
N ASN A 349 -0.66 19.98 -28.90
CA ASN A 349 -1.54 19.23 -29.81
C ASN A 349 -2.78 18.71 -29.08
N SER A 350 -2.61 18.11 -27.90
CA SER A 350 -3.74 17.59 -27.12
C SER A 350 -4.72 18.69 -26.69
N LEU A 351 -4.23 19.87 -26.28
CA LEU A 351 -5.10 21.00 -25.93
C LEU A 351 -5.82 21.59 -27.16
N GLU A 352 -5.14 21.68 -28.31
CA GLU A 352 -5.75 22.13 -29.56
C GLU A 352 -6.82 21.16 -30.07
N ASP A 353 -6.53 19.87 -30.04
CA ASP A 353 -7.47 18.82 -30.45
C ASP A 353 -8.64 18.70 -29.47
N LEU A 354 -8.41 18.86 -28.17
CA LEU A 354 -9.46 18.93 -27.17
C LEU A 354 -10.42 20.10 -27.43
N LYS A 355 -9.88 21.29 -27.74
CA LYS A 355 -10.70 22.46 -28.10
C LYS A 355 -11.56 22.20 -29.35
N LYS A 356 -11.01 21.54 -30.37
CA LYS A 356 -11.76 21.17 -31.58
C LYS A 356 -12.81 20.11 -31.28
N ALA A 357 -12.50 19.13 -30.44
CA ALA A 357 -13.42 18.08 -30.03
C ALA A 357 -14.62 18.65 -29.25
N ILE A 358 -14.39 19.58 -28.32
CA ILE A 358 -15.47 20.27 -27.59
C ILE A 358 -16.39 21.06 -28.53
N LYS A 359 -15.84 21.65 -29.59
CA LYS A 359 -16.61 22.36 -30.63
C LYS A 359 -17.33 21.42 -31.62
N GLY A 360 -17.10 20.11 -31.53
CA GLY A 360 -17.66 19.12 -32.45
C GLY A 360 -16.95 19.03 -33.81
N GLU A 361 -15.77 19.63 -33.96
CA GLU A 361 -14.99 19.60 -35.21
C GLU A 361 -14.15 18.32 -35.36
N VAL A 362 -13.82 17.66 -34.25
CA VAL A 362 -13.04 16.42 -34.19
C VAL A 362 -13.78 15.41 -33.30
N LEU A 363 -13.66 14.12 -33.63
CA LEU A 363 -14.22 13.04 -32.80
C LEU A 363 -13.52 12.99 -31.44
N LEU A 364 -14.31 12.91 -30.36
CA LEU A 364 -13.78 12.71 -29.02
C LEU A 364 -13.29 11.26 -28.88
N SER A 365 -11.97 11.06 -28.90
CA SER A 365 -11.36 9.76 -28.60
C SER A 365 -11.36 9.49 -27.09
N SER A 366 -11.17 8.22 -26.70
CA SER A 366 -11.04 7.83 -25.28
C SER A 366 -9.96 8.63 -24.55
N ASP A 367 -8.85 8.92 -25.22
CA ASP A 367 -7.71 9.62 -24.64
C ASP A 367 -8.03 11.11 -24.44
N LEU A 368 -8.77 11.72 -25.37
CA LEU A 368 -9.23 13.11 -25.26
C LEU A 368 -10.33 13.25 -24.20
N GLU A 369 -11.22 12.26 -24.08
CA GLU A 369 -12.23 12.22 -23.03
C GLU A 369 -11.59 12.07 -21.64
N ALA A 370 -10.59 11.20 -21.50
CA ALA A 370 -9.81 11.08 -20.27
C ALA A 370 -9.05 12.38 -19.95
N ALA A 371 -8.43 13.02 -20.95
CA ALA A 371 -7.78 14.32 -20.78
C ALA A 371 -8.76 15.42 -20.36
N LEU A 372 -9.96 15.47 -20.95
CA LEU A 372 -11.03 16.39 -20.57
C LEU A 372 -11.41 16.24 -19.09
N ASN A 373 -11.65 15.00 -18.66
CA ASN A 373 -12.02 14.70 -17.28
C ASN A 373 -10.88 15.05 -16.31
N ASN A 374 -9.62 14.73 -16.65
CA ASN A 374 -8.46 15.08 -15.84
C ASN A 374 -8.32 16.60 -15.69
N LEU A 375 -8.47 17.37 -16.78
CA LEU A 375 -8.39 18.84 -16.73
C LEU A 375 -9.54 19.45 -15.93
N LYS A 376 -10.77 18.94 -16.05
CA LYS A 376 -11.91 19.35 -15.21
C LYS A 376 -11.61 19.14 -13.73
N ASN A 377 -10.92 18.05 -13.41
CA ASN A 377 -10.56 17.66 -12.05
C ASN A 377 -9.26 18.32 -11.54
N GLY A 378 -8.62 19.19 -12.32
CA GLY A 378 -7.34 19.83 -11.94
C GLY A 378 -6.16 18.86 -11.86
N GLN A 379 -6.26 17.71 -12.53
CA GLN A 379 -5.24 16.68 -12.62
C GLN A 379 -4.48 16.77 -13.95
N VAL A 380 -3.25 16.27 -13.96
CA VAL A 380 -2.42 16.23 -15.18
C VAL A 380 -2.87 15.03 -16.03
N PRO A 381 -3.20 15.21 -17.33
CA PRO A 381 -3.53 14.11 -18.21
C PRO A 381 -2.43 13.04 -18.29
N GLU A 382 -2.82 11.76 -18.26
CA GLU A 382 -1.87 10.63 -18.31
C GLU A 382 -0.97 10.65 -19.55
N MET A 383 -1.51 11.07 -20.70
CA MET A 383 -0.73 11.23 -21.93
C MET A 383 0.40 12.24 -21.82
N TRP A 384 0.30 13.23 -20.92
CA TRP A 384 1.38 14.17 -20.67
C TRP A 384 2.43 13.52 -19.78
N LEU A 385 1.99 12.83 -18.73
CA LEU A 385 2.88 12.13 -17.80
C LEU A 385 3.70 11.03 -18.49
N ALA A 386 3.12 10.34 -19.49
CA ALA A 386 3.82 9.32 -20.27
C ALA A 386 5.07 9.82 -21.01
N VAL A 387 5.11 11.10 -21.37
CA VAL A 387 6.25 11.74 -22.06
C VAL A 387 6.97 12.77 -21.18
N SER A 388 6.56 12.94 -19.93
CA SER A 388 7.11 13.92 -18.99
C SER A 388 8.09 13.29 -17.99
N TYR A 389 8.66 14.15 -17.15
CA TYR A 389 9.39 13.75 -15.96
C TYR A 389 8.40 13.32 -14.86
N PRO A 390 8.82 12.42 -13.93
CA PRO A 390 7.97 12.01 -12.82
C PRO A 390 7.51 13.20 -11.98
N SER A 391 6.20 13.34 -11.80
CA SER A 391 5.58 14.41 -11.01
C SER A 391 4.31 13.92 -10.33
N LEU A 392 4.13 14.31 -9.07
CA LEU A 392 2.90 14.12 -8.29
C LEU A 392 2.17 15.45 -8.04
N LYS A 393 2.59 16.53 -8.72
CA LYS A 393 1.98 17.86 -8.58
C LYS A 393 0.60 17.89 -9.26
N THR A 394 -0.32 18.67 -8.69
CA THR A 394 -1.58 19.03 -9.35
C THR A 394 -1.33 19.80 -10.64
N LEU A 395 -2.32 19.94 -11.51
CA LEU A 395 -2.17 20.58 -12.82
C LEU A 395 -1.48 21.96 -12.73
N GLY A 396 -1.93 22.84 -11.83
CA GLY A 396 -1.32 24.17 -11.66
C GLY A 396 0.13 24.09 -11.18
N GLY A 397 0.44 23.20 -10.23
CA GLY A 397 1.81 22.99 -9.76
C GLY A 397 2.72 22.39 -10.82
N TYR A 398 2.19 21.50 -11.66
CA TYR A 398 2.89 20.87 -12.78
C TYR A 398 3.21 21.89 -13.88
N ILE A 399 2.25 22.73 -14.29
CA ILE A 399 2.49 23.76 -15.29
C ILE A 399 3.53 24.77 -14.80
N LYS A 400 3.45 25.23 -13.55
CA LYS A 400 4.47 26.12 -12.98
C LYS A 400 5.87 25.50 -13.00
N ASP A 401 5.98 24.24 -12.56
CA ASP A 401 7.24 23.49 -12.58
C ASP A 401 7.80 23.31 -14.00
N LEU A 402 6.91 23.01 -14.96
CA LEU A 402 7.27 22.90 -16.36
C LEU A 402 7.82 24.22 -16.89
N LEU A 403 7.16 25.35 -16.61
CA LEU A 403 7.61 26.68 -17.03
C LEU A 403 8.97 27.05 -16.41
N GLU A 404 9.18 26.76 -15.13
CA GLU A 404 10.48 26.98 -14.47
C GLU A 404 11.60 26.15 -15.12
N ARG A 405 11.32 24.89 -15.47
CA ARG A 405 12.27 24.03 -16.20
C ARG A 405 12.54 24.54 -17.60
N LEU A 406 11.51 24.91 -18.35
CA LEU A 406 11.66 25.45 -19.69
C LEU A 406 12.45 26.77 -19.66
N LYS A 407 12.23 27.61 -18.66
CA LYS A 407 13.01 28.83 -18.44
C LYS A 407 14.48 28.55 -18.13
N TRP A 408 14.81 27.44 -17.45
CA TRP A 408 16.21 27.06 -17.22
C TRP A 408 16.96 26.73 -18.52
N PHE A 409 16.25 26.23 -19.54
CA PHE A 409 16.82 25.93 -20.86
C PHE A 409 16.85 27.13 -21.82
N GLN A 410 16.17 28.24 -21.50
CA GLN A 410 16.18 29.50 -22.26
C GLN A 410 17.37 30.36 -21.87
#